data_AF-A0A0V0HHN1-F1
#
_entry.id   AF-A0A0V0HHN1-F1
#
_cell.length_a   1.000
_cell.length_b   1.000
_cell.length_c   1.000
_cell.angle_alpha   90.00
_cell.angle_beta   90.00
_cell.angle_gamma   90.00
#
_symmetry.space_group_name_H-M   'P 1'
#
loop_
_entity.id
_entity.type
_entity.pdbx_description
1 polymer ?
#
loop_
_entity_poly.entity_id
_entity_poly.type
_entity_poly.pdbx_seq_one_letter_code
_entity_poly.pdbx_strand_id
1 'polypeptide(L)'
;MYPVSALVNEFPLIYYESISGCNSTSISNFNNGIIICENVNFPFQFDTMAKSSATAAIYISDDLIIFENEEFEYPGVVISPEDGAAVISYAKSGANPVAGISFQQTIVRSTPAPIVATYSLLGPSPSYPGILKPDIMAPGSLVLASWIPNVYTSFNISSYRIEQ
;
A
#
# COMPACT_ATOMS: atom_id res chain seq x y z
N MET A 1 -3.64 -7.81 -4.77
CA MET A 1 -4.18 -7.00 -5.89
C MET A 1 -5.65 -6.74 -5.63
N TYR A 2 -6.10 -5.48 -5.59
CA TYR A 2 -7.49 -5.13 -5.31
C TYR A 2 -8.41 -5.61 -6.46
N PRO A 3 -9.34 -6.56 -6.23
CA PRO A 3 -10.00 -7.31 -7.31
C PRO A 3 -11.19 -6.59 -7.97
N VAL A 4 -11.60 -5.43 -7.45
CA VAL A 4 -12.78 -4.68 -7.91
C VAL A 4 -12.37 -3.26 -8.27
N SER A 5 -13.00 -2.61 -9.26
CA SER A 5 -12.79 -1.17 -9.45
C SER A 5 -13.48 -0.41 -8.31
N ALA A 6 -12.73 -0.05 -7.25
CA ALA A 6 -13.24 0.90 -6.26
C ALA A 6 -13.40 2.25 -6.94
N LEU A 7 -14.62 2.79 -6.96
CA LEU A 7 -14.87 4.14 -7.44
C LEU A 7 -14.74 5.10 -6.26
N VAL A 8 -13.58 5.73 -6.15
CA VAL A 8 -13.34 6.82 -5.19
C VAL A 8 -13.32 8.12 -5.98
N ASN A 9 -14.47 8.78 -6.10
CA ASN A 9 -14.60 10.03 -6.83
C ASN A 9 -15.28 11.08 -5.96
N GLU A 10 -14.67 12.25 -5.82
CA GLU A 10 -15.21 13.42 -5.11
C GLU A 10 -15.60 13.16 -3.65
N PHE A 11 -14.79 12.41 -2.90
CA PHE A 11 -15.01 12.19 -1.47
C PHE A 11 -14.34 13.29 -0.62
N PRO A 12 -14.91 13.63 0.56
CA PRO A 12 -14.29 14.56 1.50
C PRO A 12 -12.90 14.08 1.92
N LEU A 13 -11.91 14.96 1.85
CA LEU A 13 -10.56 14.70 2.30
C LEU A 13 -10.43 15.10 3.78
N ILE A 14 -10.08 14.15 4.64
CA ILE A 14 -10.10 14.32 6.09
C ILE A 14 -8.69 14.19 6.64
N TYR A 15 -8.27 15.22 7.37
CA TYR A 15 -7.00 15.23 8.10
C TYR A 15 -7.18 15.87 9.47
N TYR A 16 -6.82 15.14 10.52
CA TYR A 16 -6.64 15.69 11.85
C TYR A 16 -5.37 15.12 12.47
N GLU A 17 -4.59 15.98 13.12
CA GLU A 17 -3.35 15.60 13.82
C GLU A 17 -3.60 14.57 14.94
N SER A 18 -4.81 14.51 15.49
CA SER A 18 -5.19 13.54 16.52
C SER A 18 -5.40 12.11 16.01
N ILE A 19 -5.64 11.92 14.71
CA ILE A 19 -5.87 10.59 14.09
C ILE A 19 -4.90 10.29 12.94
N SER A 20 -3.95 11.19 12.66
CA SER A 20 -3.03 11.04 11.52
C SER A 20 -2.18 9.77 11.63
N GLY A 21 -1.97 9.23 12.83
CA GLY A 21 -1.28 7.95 13.00
C GLY A 21 -2.04 6.72 12.49
N CYS A 22 -3.33 6.86 12.14
CA CYS A 22 -4.21 5.80 11.63
C CYS A 22 -4.16 4.48 12.43
N ASN A 23 -4.01 4.59 13.75
CA ASN A 23 -3.78 3.47 14.67
C ASN A 23 -4.87 3.30 15.73
N SER A 24 -5.90 4.15 15.70
CA SER A 24 -6.93 4.24 16.73
C SER A 24 -8.29 3.84 16.19
N THR A 25 -9.11 3.21 17.04
CA THR A 25 -10.50 2.87 16.74
C THR A 25 -11.39 4.10 16.55
N SER A 26 -10.94 5.30 16.97
CA SER A 26 -11.66 6.57 16.78
C SER A 26 -11.84 6.95 15.31
N ILE A 27 -11.11 6.33 14.39
CA ILE A 27 -11.23 6.49 12.93
C ILE A 27 -12.61 6.05 12.44
N SER A 28 -13.26 5.11 13.14
CA SER A 28 -14.60 4.61 12.80
C SER A 28 -15.71 5.67 12.86
N ASN A 29 -15.46 6.83 13.47
CA ASN A 29 -16.40 7.95 13.48
C ASN A 29 -16.42 8.73 12.16
N PHE A 30 -15.39 8.60 11.34
CA PHE A 30 -15.26 9.29 10.06
C PHE A 30 -15.84 8.41 8.95
N ASN A 31 -17.17 8.35 8.94
CA ASN A 31 -17.89 7.66 7.89
C ASN A 31 -17.82 8.48 6.60
N ASN A 32 -17.52 7.81 5.48
CA ASN A 32 -17.70 8.36 4.14
C ASN A 32 -16.74 9.51 3.75
N GLY A 33 -15.43 9.27 3.87
CA GLY A 33 -14.37 10.18 3.43
C GLY A 33 -13.04 9.46 3.16
N ILE A 34 -12.08 10.21 2.63
CA ILE A 34 -10.70 9.78 2.41
C ILE A 34 -9.85 10.28 3.56
N ILE A 35 -9.21 9.37 4.29
CA ILE A 35 -8.40 9.72 5.47
C ILE A 35 -6.92 9.75 5.11
N ILE A 36 -6.23 10.79 5.54
CA ILE A 36 -4.78 10.91 5.39
C ILE A 36 -4.08 10.33 6.62
N CYS A 37 -3.17 9.39 6.39
CA CYS A 37 -2.38 8.69 7.38
C CYS A 37 -0.90 9.06 7.23
N GLU A 38 -0.27 9.49 8.32
CA GLU A 38 1.16 9.79 8.42
C GLU A 38 1.96 8.57 8.87
N ASN A 39 3.23 8.51 8.47
CA ASN A 39 4.11 7.35 8.60
C ASN A 39 4.43 6.98 10.06
N VAL A 40 3.72 5.99 10.62
CA VAL A 40 4.05 5.43 11.94
C VAL A 40 4.26 3.91 11.90
N ASN A 41 3.44 3.17 11.13
CA ASN A 41 3.57 1.72 10.90
C ASN A 41 2.59 1.27 9.80
N PHE A 42 3.05 1.06 8.56
CA PHE A 42 2.17 0.77 7.42
C PHE A 42 1.30 -0.49 7.60
N PRO A 43 1.83 -1.66 8.00
CA PRO A 43 1.00 -2.86 8.22
C PRO A 43 -0.14 -2.66 9.21
N PHE A 44 0.12 -1.94 10.31
CA PHE A 44 -0.87 -1.70 11.35
C PHE A 44 -1.95 -0.69 10.90
N GLN A 45 -1.54 0.35 10.17
CA GLN A 45 -2.46 1.33 9.61
C GLN A 45 -3.38 0.70 8.57
N PHE A 46 -2.83 -0.21 7.76
CA PHE A 46 -3.58 -0.91 6.74
C PHE A 46 -4.72 -1.74 7.34
N ASP A 47 -4.43 -2.59 8.34
CA ASP A 47 -5.43 -3.42 9.01
C ASP A 47 -6.50 -2.58 9.73
N THR A 48 -6.10 -1.47 10.35
CA THR A 48 -7.03 -0.56 11.03
C THR A 48 -7.98 0.10 10.03
N MET A 49 -7.46 0.58 8.90
CA MET A 49 -8.27 1.21 7.85
C MET A 49 -9.18 0.22 7.15
N ALA A 50 -8.73 -1.02 6.92
CA ALA A 50 -9.55 -2.10 6.37
C ALA A 50 -10.77 -2.43 7.25
N LYS A 51 -10.68 -2.22 8.57
CA LYS A 51 -11.78 -2.40 9.54
C LYS A 51 -12.62 -1.14 9.76
N SER A 52 -12.21 -0.01 9.18
CA SER A 52 -12.91 1.26 9.33
C SER A 52 -14.06 1.41 8.34
N SER A 53 -14.96 2.35 8.61
CA SER A 53 -16.05 2.76 7.70
C SER A 53 -15.64 3.88 6.75
N ALA A 54 -14.34 4.21 6.67
CA ALA A 54 -13.85 5.19 5.73
C ALA A 54 -13.94 4.66 4.29
N THR A 55 -13.97 5.55 3.31
CA THR A 55 -14.08 5.16 1.90
C THR A 55 -12.75 4.72 1.33
N ALA A 56 -11.67 5.44 1.66
CA ALA A 56 -10.32 5.14 1.26
C ALA A 56 -9.30 5.78 2.21
N ALA A 57 -8.03 5.39 2.07
CA ALA A 57 -6.91 5.96 2.81
C ALA A 57 -5.79 6.48 1.88
N ILE A 58 -5.16 7.57 2.28
CA ILE A 58 -3.89 8.05 1.70
C ILE A 58 -2.80 7.80 2.75
N TYR A 59 -1.84 6.95 2.44
CA TYR A 59 -0.72 6.66 3.32
C TYR A 59 0.49 7.46 2.87
N ILE A 60 1.05 8.28 3.75
CA ILE A 60 2.28 9.02 3.49
C ILE A 60 3.44 8.15 3.97
N SER A 61 4.28 7.69 3.06
CA SER A 61 5.44 6.86 3.39
C SER A 61 6.48 6.89 2.27
N ASP A 62 7.75 6.77 2.66
CA ASP A 62 8.92 6.59 1.81
C ASP A 62 9.49 5.16 1.89
N ASP A 63 8.79 4.25 2.57
CA ASP A 63 9.24 2.88 2.74
C ASP A 63 9.13 2.09 1.41
N LEU A 64 10.28 1.59 0.94
CA LEU A 64 10.40 0.82 -0.28
C LEU A 64 9.68 -0.54 -0.18
N ILE A 65 9.54 -1.08 1.04
CA ILE A 65 8.89 -2.39 1.27
C ILE A 65 7.44 -2.37 0.79
N ILE A 66 6.76 -1.22 0.83
CA ILE A 66 5.36 -1.11 0.39
C ILE A 66 5.24 -1.45 -1.11
N PHE A 67 6.24 -1.11 -1.92
CA PHE A 67 6.26 -1.42 -3.36
C PHE A 67 6.63 -2.87 -3.68
N GLU A 68 7.05 -3.64 -2.66
CA GLU A 68 7.40 -5.06 -2.78
C GLU A 68 6.25 -5.97 -2.31
N ASN A 69 5.15 -5.40 -1.79
CA ASN A 69 3.97 -6.14 -1.31
C ASN A 69 2.83 -6.18 -2.33
N GLU A 70 2.16 -7.32 -2.44
CA GLU A 70 1.01 -7.53 -3.33
C GLU A 70 -0.36 -7.37 -2.64
N GLU A 71 -0.35 -7.19 -1.32
CA GLU A 71 -1.56 -7.15 -0.49
C GLU A 71 -2.04 -5.71 -0.32
N PHE A 72 -3.20 -5.42 -0.92
CA PHE A 72 -3.88 -4.15 -0.82
C PHE A 72 -5.40 -4.43 -0.90
N GLU A 73 -5.98 -4.92 0.21
CA GLU A 73 -7.38 -5.35 0.33
C GLU A 73 -8.39 -4.21 0.54
N TYR A 74 -7.92 -3.00 0.88
CA TYR A 74 -8.73 -1.83 1.18
C TYR A 74 -8.34 -0.67 0.24
N PRO A 75 -9.29 0.13 -0.30
CA PRO A 75 -8.95 1.23 -1.22
C PRO A 75 -8.01 2.26 -0.61
N GLY A 76 -6.93 2.57 -1.33
CA GLY A 76 -5.98 3.57 -0.87
C GLY A 76 -4.78 3.74 -1.79
N VAL A 77 -3.97 4.74 -1.48
CA VAL A 77 -2.78 5.09 -2.25
C VAL A 77 -1.65 5.43 -1.29
N VAL A 78 -0.42 5.10 -1.68
CA VAL A 78 0.78 5.50 -0.95
C VAL A 78 1.44 6.65 -1.70
N ILE A 79 1.74 7.73 -1.00
CA ILE A 79 2.39 8.92 -1.55
C ILE A 79 3.65 9.25 -0.78
N SER A 80 4.56 9.94 -1.45
CA SER A 80 5.81 10.41 -0.87
C SER A 80 5.54 11.44 0.25
N PRO A 81 6.48 11.62 1.20
CA PRO A 81 6.38 12.70 2.20
C PRO A 81 6.30 14.11 1.58
N GLU A 82 6.93 14.34 0.41
CA GLU A 82 6.86 15.62 -0.28
C GLU A 82 5.44 15.91 -0.80
N ASP A 83 4.80 14.95 -1.47
CA ASP A 83 3.44 15.05 -1.95
C ASP A 83 2.46 15.09 -0.76
N GLY A 84 2.75 14.31 0.29
CA GLY A 84 2.00 14.28 1.54
C GLY A 84 1.87 15.66 2.17
N ALA A 85 2.95 16.44 2.22
CA ALA A 85 2.91 17.80 2.74
C ALA A 85 1.96 18.71 1.94
N ALA A 86 1.95 18.58 0.61
CA ALA A 86 1.05 19.34 -0.26
C ALA A 86 -0.42 18.92 -0.06
N VAL A 87 -0.70 17.61 0.03
CA VAL A 87 -2.05 17.08 0.26
C VAL A 87 -2.59 17.48 1.63
N ILE A 88 -1.75 17.44 2.68
CA ILE A 88 -2.13 17.92 4.03
C ILE A 88 -2.44 19.42 4.00
N SER A 89 -1.60 20.22 3.31
CA SER A 89 -1.84 21.66 3.16
C SER A 89 -3.18 21.93 2.47
N TYR A 90 -3.46 21.21 1.38
CA TYR A 90 -4.75 21.28 0.70
C TYR A 90 -5.92 20.94 1.63
N ALA A 91 -5.81 19.84 2.38
CA ALA A 91 -6.83 19.40 3.35
C ALA A 91 -7.09 20.44 4.46
N LYS A 92 -6.07 21.18 4.91
CA LYS A 92 -6.19 22.24 5.93
C LYS A 92 -6.71 23.57 5.38
N SER A 93 -6.50 23.84 4.09
CA SER A 93 -6.76 25.15 3.48
C SER A 93 -8.19 25.33 2.94
N GLY A 94 -8.85 24.23 2.56
CA GLY A 94 -10.18 24.27 1.92
C GLY A 94 -11.32 24.30 2.92
N ALA A 95 -12.41 24.99 2.58
CA ALA A 95 -13.66 24.91 3.36
C ALA A 95 -14.31 23.52 3.29
N ASN A 96 -14.13 22.81 2.16
CA ASN A 96 -14.56 21.42 1.94
C ASN A 96 -13.62 20.75 0.91
N PRO A 97 -12.41 20.32 1.30
CA PRO A 97 -11.49 19.68 0.36
C PRO A 97 -12.06 18.33 -0.08
N VAL A 98 -12.05 18.08 -1.39
CA VAL A 98 -12.46 16.80 -1.98
C VAL A 98 -11.33 16.22 -2.81
N ALA A 99 -11.29 14.89 -2.90
CA ALA A 99 -10.32 14.16 -3.71
C ALA A 99 -10.95 12.92 -4.35
N GLY A 100 -10.32 12.45 -5.42
CA GLY A 100 -10.64 11.18 -6.08
C GLY A 100 -9.37 10.36 -6.24
N ILE A 101 -9.51 9.04 -6.22
CA ILE A 101 -8.43 8.08 -6.39
C ILE A 101 -8.81 7.13 -7.53
N SER A 102 -7.94 7.03 -8.53
CA SER A 102 -8.09 6.10 -9.64
C SER A 102 -7.18 4.90 -9.43
N PHE A 103 -7.75 3.69 -9.52
CA PHE A 103 -7.04 2.43 -9.32
C PHE A 103 -6.76 1.73 -10.66
N GLN A 104 -6.02 0.62 -10.60
CA GLN A 104 -5.71 -0.24 -11.76
C GLN A 104 -4.90 0.48 -12.85
N GLN A 105 -4.08 1.45 -12.45
CA GLN A 105 -3.14 2.11 -13.34
C GLN A 105 -1.77 1.44 -13.27
N THR A 106 -1.10 1.31 -14.41
CA THR A 106 0.28 0.81 -14.49
C THR A 106 1.14 1.85 -15.16
N ILE A 107 2.10 2.38 -14.42
CA ILE A 107 3.10 3.31 -14.93
C ILE A 107 4.34 2.51 -15.31
N VAL A 108 4.77 2.63 -16.55
CA VAL A 108 5.98 1.97 -17.06
C VAL A 108 7.12 2.99 -17.18
N ARG A 109 8.37 2.49 -17.20
CA ARG A 109 9.60 3.29 -17.34
C ARG A 109 9.86 4.23 -16.14
N SER A 110 9.74 3.70 -14.94
CA SER A 110 10.16 4.41 -13.72
C SER A 110 11.68 4.64 -13.68
N THR A 111 12.09 5.69 -12.98
CA THR A 111 13.50 6.04 -12.76
C THR A 111 13.77 6.26 -11.28
N PRO A 112 14.81 5.64 -10.69
CA PRO A 112 15.76 4.72 -11.32
C PRO A 112 15.20 3.29 -11.47
N ALA A 113 15.54 2.59 -12.56
CA ALA A 113 15.24 1.18 -12.75
C ALA A 113 16.31 0.49 -13.61
N PRO A 114 16.73 -0.76 -13.32
CA PRO A 114 16.31 -1.59 -12.19
C PRO A 114 17.04 -1.25 -10.87
N ILE A 115 16.44 -1.63 -9.74
CA ILE A 115 17.01 -1.52 -8.38
C ILE A 115 16.97 -2.91 -7.73
N VAL A 116 17.98 -3.26 -6.93
CA VAL A 116 18.01 -4.51 -6.16
C VAL A 116 16.91 -4.45 -5.08
N ALA A 117 15.99 -5.42 -5.11
CA ALA A 117 14.90 -5.51 -4.13
C ALA A 117 15.44 -5.78 -2.72
N THR A 118 14.77 -5.26 -1.69
CA THR A 118 15.25 -5.33 -0.29
C THR A 118 15.34 -6.76 0.24
N TYR A 119 14.50 -7.66 -0.27
CA TYR A 119 14.50 -9.09 0.06
C TYR A 119 15.53 -9.92 -0.73
N SER A 120 16.30 -9.30 -1.65
CA SER A 120 17.32 -10.01 -2.41
C SER A 120 18.46 -10.46 -1.50
N LEU A 121 18.87 -11.72 -1.62
CA LEU A 121 20.04 -12.21 -0.89
C LEU A 121 21.32 -11.57 -1.43
N LEU A 122 22.06 -10.96 -0.52
CA LEU A 122 23.34 -10.35 -0.82
C LEU A 122 24.49 -11.32 -0.50
N GLY A 123 25.56 -11.23 -1.28
CA GLY A 123 26.77 -11.99 -1.05
C GLY A 123 27.58 -11.48 0.15
N PRO A 124 28.64 -12.21 0.51
CA PRO A 124 29.12 -13.45 -0.12
C PRO A 124 28.32 -14.69 0.32
N SER A 125 28.30 -15.73 -0.52
CA SER A 125 27.61 -16.99 -0.20
C SER A 125 28.26 -17.70 1.00
N PRO A 126 27.49 -18.13 2.02
CA PRO A 126 28.04 -18.87 3.16
C PRO A 126 28.63 -20.23 2.77
N SER A 127 28.12 -20.85 1.70
CA SER A 127 28.56 -22.18 1.25
C SER A 127 29.97 -22.16 0.67
N TYR A 128 30.34 -21.08 0.00
CA TYR A 128 31.68 -20.91 -0.54
C TYR A 128 32.06 -19.42 -0.61
N PRO A 129 32.61 -18.85 0.49
CA PRO A 129 32.91 -17.41 0.56
C PRO A 129 33.95 -16.93 -0.47
N GLY A 130 34.72 -17.85 -1.06
CA GLY A 130 35.71 -17.54 -2.10
C GLY A 130 35.14 -17.30 -3.50
N ILE A 131 33.84 -17.56 -3.73
CA ILE A 131 33.15 -17.31 -5.01
C ILE A 131 32.08 -16.25 -4.76
N LEU A 132 32.14 -15.15 -5.52
CA LEU A 132 31.15 -14.09 -5.46
C LEU A 132 29.80 -14.60 -5.98
N LYS A 133 28.74 -14.36 -5.21
CA LYS A 133 27.34 -14.61 -5.53
C LYS A 133 26.50 -13.43 -5.04
N PRO A 134 25.33 -13.14 -5.65
CA PRO A 134 24.76 -13.77 -6.86
C PRO A 134 25.53 -13.40 -8.15
N ASP A 135 25.33 -14.16 -9.23
CA ASP A 135 26.03 -13.94 -10.51
C ASP A 135 25.36 -12.91 -11.42
N ILE A 136 24.02 -12.86 -11.42
CA ILE A 136 23.21 -12.02 -12.32
C ILE A 136 21.95 -11.54 -11.61
N MET A 137 21.47 -10.36 -12.01
CA MET A 137 20.19 -9.79 -11.56
C MET A 137 19.15 -9.90 -12.69
N ALA A 138 17.90 -10.22 -12.32
CA ALA A 138 16.76 -10.25 -13.23
C ALA A 138 15.51 -9.62 -12.57
N PRO A 139 14.49 -9.21 -13.34
CA PRO A 139 13.22 -8.73 -12.78
C PRO A 139 12.54 -9.82 -11.96
N GLY A 140 12.14 -9.48 -10.72
CA GLY A 140 11.56 -10.46 -9.78
C GLY A 140 10.52 -9.92 -8.80
N SER A 141 10.15 -8.64 -8.91
CA SER A 141 9.10 -8.02 -8.09
C SER A 141 7.88 -7.73 -8.96
N LEU A 142 6.67 -8.03 -8.46
CA LEU A 142 5.39 -7.76 -9.14
C LEU A 142 5.32 -8.30 -10.58
N VAL A 143 5.80 -9.53 -10.81
CA VAL A 143 5.82 -10.18 -12.13
C VAL A 143 4.48 -10.87 -12.40
N LEU A 144 3.78 -10.43 -13.46
CA LEU A 144 2.53 -11.07 -13.89
C LEU A 144 2.80 -12.46 -14.49
N ALA A 145 2.16 -13.48 -13.93
CA ALA A 145 2.26 -14.87 -14.37
C ALA A 145 0.88 -15.58 -14.33
N SER A 146 0.81 -16.80 -14.85
CA SER A 146 -0.39 -17.64 -14.79
C SER A 146 -0.70 -18.08 -13.35
N TRP A 147 -1.97 -18.10 -12.96
CA TRP A 147 -2.43 -18.54 -11.64
C TRP A 147 -3.58 -19.54 -11.72
N ILE A 148 -3.75 -20.36 -10.67
CA ILE A 148 -4.87 -21.31 -10.56
C ILE A 148 -6.17 -20.51 -10.36
N PRO A 149 -7.17 -20.63 -11.26
CA PRO A 149 -8.33 -19.73 -11.26
C PRO A 149 -9.23 -19.84 -10.02
N ASN A 150 -9.17 -20.96 -9.30
CA ASN A 150 -10.02 -21.24 -8.14
C ASN A 150 -9.28 -21.13 -6.80
N VAL A 151 -8.13 -20.46 -6.77
CA VAL A 151 -7.35 -20.20 -5.55
C VAL A 151 -7.11 -18.69 -5.46
N TYR A 152 -7.37 -18.10 -4.30
CA TYR A 152 -7.09 -16.68 -4.08
C TYR A 152 -5.60 -16.38 -4.28
N THR A 153 -5.30 -15.31 -5.02
CA THR A 153 -3.93 -14.80 -5.23
C THR A 153 -3.43 -13.99 -4.03
N SER A 154 -4.32 -13.56 -3.13
CA SER A 154 -3.99 -12.88 -1.87
C SER A 154 -4.54 -13.66 -0.68
N PHE A 155 -3.78 -13.72 0.42
CA PHE A 155 -4.15 -14.46 1.62
C PHE A 155 -5.30 -13.77 2.37
N ASN A 156 -6.54 -14.03 1.98
CA ASN A 156 -7.68 -13.67 2.81
C ASN A 156 -7.76 -14.70 3.97
N ILE A 157 -7.32 -14.32 5.17
CA ILE A 157 -7.48 -15.14 6.38
C ILE A 157 -8.95 -15.10 6.80
N SER A 158 -9.79 -15.88 6.13
CA SER A 158 -11.07 -16.32 6.68
C SER A 158 -11.20 -17.83 6.54
N SER A 159 -10.87 -18.51 7.64
CA SER A 159 -11.22 -19.89 8.01
C SER A 159 -11.21 -20.96 6.90
N TYR A 160 -10.21 -21.83 6.95
CA TYR A 160 -10.34 -23.19 6.43
C TYR A 160 -11.56 -23.87 7.09
N ARG A 161 -12.62 -24.11 6.32
CA ARG A 161 -13.56 -25.19 6.62
C ARG A 161 -13.10 -26.39 5.79
N ILE A 162 -12.33 -27.27 6.44
CA ILE A 162 -12.09 -28.62 5.91
C ILE A 162 -13.41 -29.37 6.08
N GLU A 163 -14.15 -29.57 4.99
CA GLU A 163 -15.13 -30.65 4.92
C GLU A 163 -14.37 -31.89 4.40
N GLN A 164 -14.17 -32.85 5.30
CA GLN A 164 -14.05 -34.27 4.95
C GLN A 164 -15.41 -34.91 5.16
#